data_AF-A0A1Q7GIH9-F1
#
_entry.id   AF-A0A1Q7GIH9-F1
#
_cell.length_a   1.000
_cell.length_b   1.000
_cell.length_c   1.000
_cell.angle_alpha   90.00
_cell.angle_beta   90.00
_cell.angle_gamma   90.00
#
_symmetry.space_group_name_H-M   'P 1'
#
loop_
_entity.id
_entity.type
_entity.pdbx_description
1 polymer ?
#
loop_
_entity_poly.entity_id
_entity_poly.type
_entity_poly.pdbx_seq_one_letter_code
_entity_poly.pdbx_strand_id
1 'polypeptide(L)'
;MSLKFLGDVDQTREPELHAALRQAASGDTRTEPRPLTLHVEGFGVFPDYRRPHVVWAGIAPDPALELLQHGVEQAFAPLGFPTEARAFRPHVTLGRAKRDARPRDFDGLEQLLDAIDFSETVTVADVDLMESTLQPEGPPPVYQVKYHERLS
;
A
#
# COMPACT_ATOMS: atom_id res chain seq x y z
N MET A 1 -2.71 2.58 -1.77
CA MET A 1 -2.20 1.37 -1.10
C MET A 1 -0.68 1.40 -1.11
N SER A 2 -0.01 0.67 -0.22
CA SER A 2 1.46 0.68 -0.16
C SER A 2 2.05 -0.47 -0.97
N LEU A 3 2.99 -0.17 -1.88
CA LEU A 3 3.73 -1.18 -2.65
C LEU A 3 5.02 -1.62 -1.95
N LYS A 4 5.72 -0.67 -1.32
CA LYS A 4 6.96 -0.89 -0.56
C LYS A 4 7.09 0.16 0.54
N PHE A 5 7.58 -0.24 1.71
CA PHE A 5 7.94 0.68 2.79
C PHE A 5 9.46 0.82 2.84
N LEU A 6 9.95 2.06 2.80
CA LEU A 6 11.39 2.35 2.71
C LEU A 6 12.04 2.61 4.08
N GLY A 7 11.25 2.77 5.14
CA GLY A 7 11.77 3.14 6.45
C GLY A 7 12.25 4.58 6.50
N ASP A 8 13.26 4.82 7.33
CA ASP A 8 13.93 6.12 7.44
C ASP A 8 15.00 6.25 6.35
N VAL A 9 14.92 7.31 5.57
CA VAL A 9 15.79 7.54 4.40
C VAL A 9 16.27 8.97 4.39
N ASP A 10 17.58 9.15 4.24
CA ASP A 10 18.19 10.48 4.09
C ASP A 10 17.65 11.18 2.82
N GLN A 11 17.20 12.43 2.97
CA GLN A 11 16.62 13.24 1.89
C GLN A 11 17.58 13.45 0.72
N THR A 12 18.89 13.37 0.94
CA THR A 12 19.90 13.43 -0.14
C THR A 12 19.77 12.29 -1.15
N ARG A 13 19.06 11.21 -0.80
CA ARG A 13 18.80 10.05 -1.65
C ARG A 13 17.53 10.20 -2.51
N GLU A 14 16.72 11.24 -2.34
CA GLU A 14 15.50 11.44 -3.13
C GLU A 14 15.69 11.26 -4.65
N PRO A 15 16.75 11.80 -5.29
CA PRO A 15 16.93 11.66 -6.73
C PRO A 15 17.05 10.21 -7.23
N GLU A 16 17.71 9.32 -6.47
CA GLU A 16 17.83 7.90 -6.85
C GLU A 16 16.51 7.13 -6.63
N LEU A 17 15.72 7.51 -5.61
CA LEU A 17 14.39 6.92 -5.39
C LEU A 17 13.43 7.30 -6.52
N HIS A 18 13.50 8.55 -7.00
CA HIS A 18 12.68 9.00 -8.14
C HIS A 18 13.03 8.21 -9.41
N ALA A 19 14.33 8.00 -9.67
CA ALA A 19 14.78 7.22 -10.82
C ALA A 19 14.32 5.76 -10.74
N ALA A 20 14.43 5.13 -9.56
CA ALA A 20 13.95 3.77 -9.34
C ALA A 20 12.42 3.66 -9.50
N LEU A 21 11.65 4.62 -8.97
CA LEU A 21 10.19 4.62 -9.13
C LEU A 21 9.78 4.81 -10.59
N ARG A 22 10.45 5.72 -11.31
CA ARG A 22 10.25 5.89 -12.75
C ARG A 22 10.52 4.61 -13.53
N GLN A 23 11.63 3.95 -13.24
CA GLN A 23 11.97 2.67 -13.87
C GLN A 23 10.88 1.61 -13.61
N ALA A 24 10.38 1.52 -12.37
CA ALA A 24 9.33 0.57 -12.02
C ALA A 24 7.98 0.90 -12.69
N ALA A 25 7.62 2.18 -12.81
CA ALA A 25 6.37 2.63 -13.41
C ALA A 25 6.35 2.58 -14.94
N SER A 26 7.52 2.61 -15.58
CA SER A 26 7.65 2.62 -17.05
C SER A 26 7.50 1.22 -17.69
N GLY A 27 7.57 0.16 -16.88
CA GLY A 27 7.59 -1.23 -17.38
C GLY A 27 8.71 -1.52 -18.38
N ASP A 28 8.56 -2.61 -19.14
CA ASP A 28 9.47 -3.02 -20.22
C ASP A 28 9.17 -2.32 -21.57
N THR A 29 8.20 -1.40 -21.63
CA THR A 29 7.68 -0.88 -22.90
C THR A 29 7.68 0.64 -23.01
N ARG A 30 8.17 1.16 -24.14
CA ARG A 30 8.10 2.57 -24.55
C ARG A 30 6.70 2.98 -25.04
N THR A 31 5.64 2.59 -24.36
CA THR A 31 4.25 2.80 -24.81
C THR A 31 3.55 3.88 -23.97
N GLU A 32 2.38 4.31 -24.44
CA GLU A 32 1.52 5.29 -23.77
C GLU A 32 1.13 4.88 -22.34
N PRO A 33 0.95 5.85 -21.42
CA PRO A 33 0.45 5.61 -20.06
C PRO A 33 -0.75 4.66 -19.99
N ARG A 34 -0.65 3.56 -19.22
CA ARG A 34 -1.74 2.58 -19.05
C ARG A 34 -2.18 2.51 -17.58
N PRO A 35 -3.29 3.20 -17.22
CA PRO A 35 -3.87 3.07 -15.90
C PRO A 35 -4.29 1.64 -15.57
N LEU A 36 -4.15 1.26 -14.31
CA LEU A 36 -4.65 0.01 -13.76
C LEU A 36 -6.10 0.15 -13.35
N THR A 37 -6.91 -0.86 -13.62
CA THR A 37 -8.30 -0.95 -13.17
C THR A 37 -8.35 -1.99 -12.07
N LEU A 38 -8.44 -1.55 -10.81
CA LEU A 38 -8.37 -2.41 -9.65
C LEU A 38 -9.76 -2.61 -9.05
N HIS A 39 -10.04 -3.84 -8.62
CA HIS A 39 -11.29 -4.19 -7.95
C HIS A 39 -11.07 -4.16 -6.44
N VAL A 40 -11.80 -3.29 -5.74
CA VAL A 40 -11.82 -3.20 -4.28
C VAL A 40 -12.95 -4.09 -3.78
N GLU A 41 -12.60 -5.19 -3.14
CA GLU A 41 -13.55 -6.18 -2.61
C GLU A 41 -13.00 -6.86 -1.36
N GLY A 42 -13.94 -7.35 -0.55
CA GLY A 42 -13.62 -8.04 0.70
C GLY A 42 -13.06 -7.12 1.78
N PHE A 43 -13.28 -7.52 3.02
CA PHE A 43 -12.74 -6.82 4.18
C PHE A 43 -12.11 -7.83 5.11
N GLY A 44 -11.19 -7.36 5.93
CA GLY A 44 -10.61 -8.21 6.93
C GLY A 44 -9.82 -7.43 7.96
N VAL A 45 -9.09 -8.19 8.76
CA VAL A 45 -8.28 -7.66 9.84
C VAL A 45 -6.85 -8.18 9.80
N PHE A 46 -5.95 -7.48 10.48
CA PHE A 46 -4.66 -8.01 10.87
C PHE A 46 -4.45 -7.88 12.38
N PRO A 47 -3.75 -8.83 13.03
CA PRO A 47 -3.34 -10.11 12.48
C PRO A 47 -4.49 -11.11 12.39
N ASP A 48 -5.41 -11.12 13.37
CA ASP A 48 -6.60 -11.97 13.40
C ASP A 48 -7.74 -11.35 14.21
N TYR A 49 -8.96 -11.91 14.08
CA TYR A 49 -10.18 -11.39 14.71
C TYR A 49 -10.22 -11.50 16.24
N ARG A 50 -9.35 -12.29 16.88
CA ARG A 50 -9.29 -12.36 18.35
C ARG A 50 -8.67 -11.09 18.94
N ARG A 51 -7.77 -10.45 18.19
CA ARG A 51 -7.15 -9.18 18.59
C ARG A 51 -6.75 -8.36 17.36
N PRO A 52 -7.72 -7.78 16.65
CA PRO A 52 -7.44 -7.00 15.45
C PRO A 52 -6.73 -5.69 15.81
N HIS A 53 -5.67 -5.41 15.09
CA HIS A 53 -4.92 -4.15 15.14
C HIS A 53 -5.26 -3.24 13.96
N VAL A 54 -5.62 -3.82 12.81
CA VAL A 54 -5.93 -3.12 11.57
C VAL A 54 -7.20 -3.70 10.98
N VAL A 55 -8.09 -2.84 10.49
CA VAL A 55 -9.20 -3.19 9.59
C VAL A 55 -8.84 -2.68 8.20
N TRP A 56 -9.05 -3.49 7.17
CA TRP A 56 -8.67 -3.17 5.80
C TRP A 56 -9.74 -3.59 4.78
N ALA A 57 -9.75 -2.90 3.64
CA ALA A 57 -10.45 -3.31 2.42
C ALA A 57 -9.46 -3.99 1.47
N GLY A 58 -9.85 -5.13 0.89
CA GLY A 58 -9.03 -5.90 -0.01
C GLY A 58 -9.02 -5.33 -1.41
N ILE A 59 -8.01 -5.71 -2.17
CA ILE A 59 -7.97 -5.51 -3.62
C ILE A 59 -7.88 -6.89 -4.22
N ALA A 60 -8.76 -7.20 -5.18
CA ALA A 60 -8.73 -8.47 -5.89
C ALA A 60 -7.36 -8.67 -6.55
N PRO A 61 -6.83 -9.90 -6.63
CA PRO A 61 -5.58 -10.17 -7.33
C PRO A 61 -5.62 -9.65 -8.77
N ASP A 62 -4.64 -8.83 -9.11
CA ASP A 62 -4.49 -8.24 -10.45
C ASP A 62 -3.03 -8.41 -10.92
N PRO A 63 -2.79 -9.10 -12.05
CA PRO A 63 -1.43 -9.35 -12.53
C PRO A 63 -0.63 -8.08 -12.82
N ALA A 64 -1.26 -7.00 -13.26
CA ALA A 64 -0.55 -5.76 -13.57
C ALA A 64 -0.13 -5.02 -12.30
N LEU A 65 -0.94 -5.08 -11.24
CA LEU A 65 -0.55 -4.58 -9.91
C LEU A 65 0.59 -5.41 -9.30
N GLU A 66 0.55 -6.74 -9.43
CA GLU A 66 1.64 -7.62 -8.97
C GLU A 66 2.94 -7.35 -9.72
N LEU A 67 2.87 -7.14 -11.03
CA LEU A 67 4.03 -6.76 -11.85
C LEU A 67 4.60 -5.40 -11.44
N LEU A 68 3.74 -4.40 -11.20
CA LEU A 68 4.16 -3.09 -10.70
C LEU A 68 4.86 -3.22 -9.34
N GLN A 69 4.27 -3.96 -8.40
CA GLN A 69 4.88 -4.17 -7.09
C GLN A 69 6.23 -4.89 -7.20
N HIS A 70 6.31 -5.92 -8.03
CA HIS A 70 7.57 -6.61 -8.29
C HIS A 70 8.61 -5.68 -8.92
N GLY A 71 8.22 -4.84 -9.89
CA GLY A 71 9.08 -3.83 -10.50
C GLY A 71 9.64 -2.85 -9.47
N VAL A 72 8.80 -2.38 -8.53
CA VAL A 72 9.24 -1.54 -7.40
C VAL A 72 10.23 -2.29 -6.52
N GLU A 73 9.97 -3.54 -6.16
CA GLU A 73 10.89 -4.34 -5.36
C GLU A 73 12.27 -4.50 -6.03
N GLN A 74 12.30 -4.81 -7.33
CA GLN A 74 13.54 -4.99 -8.08
C GLN A 74 14.30 -3.67 -8.28
N ALA A 75 13.61 -2.57 -8.57
CA ALA A 75 14.25 -1.27 -8.79
C ALA A 75 14.87 -0.69 -7.51
N PHE A 76 14.28 -0.98 -6.34
CA PHE A 76 14.76 -0.46 -5.06
C PHE A 76 15.79 -1.38 -4.37
N ALA A 77 15.88 -2.67 -4.74
CA ALA A 77 16.85 -3.59 -4.15
C ALA A 77 18.32 -3.15 -4.30
N PRO A 78 18.80 -2.68 -5.48
CA PRO A 78 20.17 -2.17 -5.64
C PRO A 78 20.47 -0.92 -4.80
N LEU A 79 19.43 -0.19 -4.39
CA LEU A 79 19.55 0.97 -3.50
C LEU A 79 19.60 0.55 -2.01
N GLY A 80 19.68 -0.74 -1.71
CA GLY A 80 19.77 -1.25 -0.33
C GLY A 80 18.44 -1.43 0.37
N PHE A 81 17.32 -1.39 -0.35
CA PHE A 81 16.00 -1.74 0.19
C PHE A 81 15.63 -3.17 -0.20
N PRO A 82 15.89 -4.17 0.65
CA PRO A 82 15.75 -5.58 0.29
C PRO A 82 14.32 -5.94 -0.13
N THR A 83 14.19 -6.97 -0.96
CA THR A 83 12.88 -7.45 -1.40
C THR A 83 12.12 -8.14 -0.27
N GLU A 84 10.81 -7.93 -0.22
CA GLU A 84 9.95 -8.62 0.73
C GLU A 84 9.73 -10.08 0.29
N ALA A 85 9.90 -11.02 1.22
CA ALA A 85 9.73 -12.45 0.94
C ALA A 85 8.27 -12.91 1.07
N ARG A 86 7.45 -12.16 1.81
CA ARG A 86 6.03 -12.44 1.96
C ARG A 86 5.28 -12.10 0.68
N ALA A 87 4.27 -12.91 0.37
CA ALA A 87 3.36 -12.63 -0.73
C ALA A 87 2.73 -11.23 -0.57
N PHE A 88 2.71 -10.47 -1.67
CA PHE A 88 2.06 -9.18 -1.72
C PHE A 88 0.55 -9.36 -1.55
N ARG A 89 -0.02 -8.68 -0.56
CA ARG A 89 -1.45 -8.70 -0.26
C ARG A 89 -1.98 -7.27 -0.36
N PRO A 90 -2.42 -6.82 -1.55
CA PRO A 90 -2.86 -5.45 -1.73
C PRO A 90 -4.10 -5.18 -0.89
N HIS A 91 -4.04 -4.12 -0.10
CA HIS A 91 -5.12 -3.70 0.78
C HIS A 91 -5.04 -2.20 1.06
N VAL A 92 -6.17 -1.64 1.47
CA VAL A 92 -6.25 -0.28 1.99
C VAL A 92 -6.61 -0.37 3.47
N THR A 93 -5.72 0.13 4.33
CA THR A 93 -6.04 0.26 5.76
C THR A 93 -7.17 1.27 5.95
N LEU A 94 -8.29 0.82 6.52
CA LEU A 94 -9.45 1.66 6.83
C LEU A 94 -9.36 2.26 8.23
N GLY A 95 -8.80 1.49 9.17
CA GLY A 95 -8.72 1.89 10.56
C GLY A 95 -7.73 1.06 11.35
N ARG A 96 -7.31 1.60 12.48
CA ARG A 96 -6.45 0.91 13.45
C ARG A 96 -7.12 0.91 14.81
N ALA A 97 -7.00 -0.21 15.51
CA ALA A 97 -7.46 -0.31 16.88
C ALA A 97 -6.74 0.71 17.78
N LYS A 98 -7.47 1.30 18.72
CA LYS A 98 -6.85 2.14 19.76
C LYS A 98 -5.95 1.29 20.66
N ARG A 99 -4.94 1.92 21.27
CA ARG A 99 -3.97 1.23 22.14
C ARG A 99 -4.62 0.55 23.35
N ASP A 100 -5.73 1.07 23.82
CA ASP A 100 -6.51 0.59 24.96
C ASP A 100 -7.69 -0.34 24.57
N ALA A 101 -7.83 -0.67 23.28
CA ALA A 101 -8.85 -1.60 22.82
C ALA A 101 -8.61 -3.02 23.35
N ARG A 102 -9.70 -3.70 23.74
CA ARG A 102 -9.72 -5.05 24.30
C ARG A 102 -10.38 -6.01 23.32
N PRO A 103 -10.10 -7.33 23.39
CA PRO A 103 -10.70 -8.33 22.51
C PRO A 103 -12.22 -8.22 22.37
N ARG A 104 -12.93 -8.05 23.49
CA ARG A 104 -14.40 -7.91 23.53
C ARG A 104 -14.95 -6.69 22.79
N ASP A 105 -14.12 -5.68 22.56
CA ASP A 105 -14.54 -4.48 21.83
C ASP A 105 -14.69 -4.78 20.32
N PHE A 106 -14.32 -6.00 19.88
CA PHE A 106 -14.42 -6.48 18.49
C PHE A 106 -15.36 -7.69 18.35
N ASP A 107 -16.17 -8.01 19.36
CA ASP A 107 -17.16 -9.08 19.27
C ASP A 107 -18.12 -8.83 18.11
N GLY A 108 -18.29 -9.82 17.23
CA GLY A 108 -19.14 -9.71 16.03
C GLY A 108 -18.48 -9.04 14.82
N LEU A 109 -17.22 -8.60 14.91
CA LEU A 109 -16.55 -7.89 13.82
C LEU A 109 -16.41 -8.74 12.56
N GLU A 110 -16.09 -10.03 12.70
CA GLU A 110 -15.97 -10.96 11.56
C GLU A 110 -17.29 -11.04 10.79
N GLN A 111 -18.39 -11.30 11.50
CA GLN A 111 -19.72 -11.40 10.89
C GLN A 111 -20.16 -10.08 10.28
N LEU A 112 -19.81 -8.95 10.91
CA LEU A 112 -20.10 -7.63 10.37
C LEU A 112 -19.37 -7.39 9.05
N LEU A 113 -18.08 -7.69 8.98
CA LEU A 113 -17.27 -7.51 7.76
C LEU A 113 -17.71 -8.47 6.64
N ASP A 114 -18.02 -9.72 6.97
CA ASP A 114 -18.51 -10.73 6.01
C ASP A 114 -19.88 -10.38 5.43
N ALA A 115 -20.70 -9.60 6.15
CA ALA A 115 -22.00 -9.16 5.68
C ALA A 115 -21.94 -7.92 4.76
N ILE A 116 -20.76 -7.31 4.58
CA ILE A 116 -20.61 -6.14 3.70
C ILE A 116 -20.53 -6.62 2.25
N ASP A 117 -21.59 -6.39 1.49
CA ASP A 117 -21.59 -6.52 0.04
C ASP A 117 -21.05 -5.23 -0.59
N PHE A 118 -19.74 -5.19 -0.81
CA PHE A 118 -19.05 -4.07 -1.46
C PHE A 118 -18.07 -4.61 -2.50
N SER A 119 -18.24 -4.15 -3.73
CA SER A 119 -17.34 -4.43 -4.84
C SER A 119 -17.36 -3.22 -5.76
N GLU A 120 -16.28 -2.44 -5.75
CA GLU A 120 -16.16 -1.23 -6.56
C GLU A 120 -14.86 -1.23 -7.34
N THR A 121 -14.86 -0.53 -8.47
CA THR A 121 -13.68 -0.43 -9.34
C THR A 121 -13.02 0.93 -9.18
N VAL A 122 -11.69 0.95 -9.09
CA VAL A 122 -10.88 2.17 -9.04
C VAL A 122 -9.85 2.15 -10.15
N THR A 123 -9.77 3.25 -10.89
CA THR A 123 -8.70 3.48 -11.87
C THR A 123 -7.52 4.15 -11.18
N VAL A 124 -6.36 3.49 -11.23
CA VAL A 124 -5.08 4.00 -10.71
C VAL A 124 -4.18 4.34 -11.88
N ALA A 125 -3.84 5.61 -12.05
CA ALA A 125 -3.01 6.05 -13.17
C ALA A 125 -1.57 6.39 -12.76
N ASP A 126 -1.30 6.38 -11.46
CA ASP A 126 -0.09 6.96 -10.90
C ASP A 126 0.45 6.17 -9.71
N VAL A 127 1.75 6.29 -9.47
CA VAL A 127 2.43 5.81 -8.28
C VAL A 127 3.20 6.94 -7.62
N ASP A 128 3.03 7.06 -6.31
CA ASP A 128 3.62 8.15 -5.52
C ASP A 128 4.74 7.63 -4.62
N LEU A 129 5.83 8.40 -4.55
CA LEU A 129 6.75 8.37 -3.42
C LEU A 129 6.21 9.30 -2.34
N MET A 130 5.93 8.75 -1.16
CA MET A 130 5.38 9.51 -0.04
C MET A 130 6.32 9.45 1.18
N GLU A 131 6.49 10.58 1.83
CA GLU A 131 7.15 10.72 3.14
C GLU A 131 6.07 10.79 4.22
N SER A 132 6.27 10.07 5.33
CA SER A 132 5.37 10.12 6.49
C SER A 132 6.12 10.60 7.73
N THR A 133 5.66 11.70 8.32
CA THR A 133 6.25 12.26 9.54
C THR A 133 5.36 11.95 10.74
N LEU A 134 5.90 11.22 11.71
CA LEU A 134 5.22 10.96 12.99
C LEU A 134 5.16 12.24 13.81
N GLN A 135 3.98 12.56 14.33
CA GLN A 135 3.81 13.71 15.21
C GLN A 135 4.02 13.30 16.68
N PRO A 136 4.66 14.15 17.51
CA PRO A 136 5.02 13.82 18.90
C PRO A 136 3.83 13.43 19.79
N GLU A 137 2.67 14.08 19.64
CA GLU A 137 1.48 13.83 20.45
C GLU A 137 0.20 13.95 19.62
N GLY A 138 -0.48 12.83 19.37
CA GLY A 138 -1.93 12.80 19.06
C GLY A 138 -2.34 12.47 17.62
N PRO A 139 -2.01 13.27 16.59
CA PRO A 139 -2.55 13.05 15.24
C PRO A 139 -2.01 11.81 14.52
N PRO A 140 -2.73 11.33 13.49
CA PRO A 140 -2.16 10.41 12.52
C PRO A 140 -0.92 11.04 11.84
N PRO A 141 0.00 10.22 11.31
CA PRO A 141 1.14 10.72 10.54
C PRO A 141 0.70 11.67 9.44
N VAL A 142 1.50 12.72 9.22
CA VAL A 142 1.32 13.61 8.06
C VAL A 142 2.05 12.98 6.89
N TYR A 143 1.35 12.86 5.78
CA TYR A 143 1.92 12.36 4.54
C TYR A 143 2.17 13.51 3.57
N GLN A 144 3.34 13.50 2.94
CA GLN A 144 3.70 14.41 1.86
C GLN A 144 4.09 13.61 0.62
N VAL A 145 3.50 13.94 -0.52
CA VAL A 145 3.95 13.40 -1.82
C VAL A 145 5.26 14.10 -2.18
N LYS A 146 6.32 13.32 -2.34
CA LYS A 146 7.67 13.78 -2.70
C LYS A 146 7.90 13.70 -4.20
N TYR A 147 7.31 12.68 -4.82
CA TYR A 147 7.40 12.46 -6.25
C TYR A 147 6.19 11.67 -6.74
N HIS A 148 5.80 11.92 -7.98
CA HIS A 148 4.65 11.34 -8.63
C HIS A 148 5.07 10.86 -10.01
N GLU A 149 4.68 9.64 -10.37
CA GLU A 149 5.01 9.04 -11.66
C GLU A 149 3.76 8.44 -12.30
N ARG A 150 3.59 8.67 -13.60
CA ARG A 150 2.50 8.09 -14.39
C ARG A 150 2.83 6.64 -14.73
N LEU A 151 1.86 5.76 -14.60
CA LEU A 151 1.99 4.37 -15.06
C LEU A 151 1.93 4.31 -16.58
N SER A 152 2.89 3.64 -17.22
CA SER A 152 2.96 3.43 -18.68
C SER A 152 3.23 2.00 -19.11
#